data_AF-A0A3N7H7B7-F1
#
_entry.id   AF-A0A3N7H7B7-F1
#
_cell.length_a   1.000
_cell.length_b   1.000
_cell.length_c   1.000
_cell.angle_alpha   90.00
_cell.angle_beta   90.00
_cell.angle_gamma   90.00
#
_symmetry.space_group_name_H-M   'P 1'
#
loop_
_entity.id
_entity.type
_entity.pdbx_description
1 polymer ?
#
loop_
_entity_poly.entity_id
_entity_poly.type
_entity_poly.pdbx_seq_one_letter_code
_entity_poly.pdbx_strand_id
1 'polypeptide(L)'
;MMIRPWDKDYQETKEILLGNKPIHPDFIPIADFISRQFGVTPINIIYHKQGDNKRPSLIVCVEYEAQAILFHDPSNPPFLDKIKERLIIDYLKGLWAHSIHSKVKGIWSGSGAHQYVVRDIVIFFSAFESVAKMETNQRIPIADISRLKETIHHSDLWEISRIGSHVTFFLQTDQQVKELENSKEKKYWADLYFDLLVPYNEFDYFKRENFDILLDSKENFDQNYQSNWYYYFK
;
A
#
# COMPACT_ATOMS: atom_id res chain seq x y z
N MET A 1 10.52 0.29 -1.21
CA MET A 1 9.97 -0.79 -2.07
C MET A 1 8.46 -0.71 -1.96
N MET A 2 7.72 -0.80 -3.07
CA MET A 2 6.26 -0.77 -3.04
C MET A 2 5.75 -2.22 -2.96
N ILE A 3 5.05 -2.56 -1.86
CA ILE A 3 4.39 -3.85 -1.68
C ILE A 3 3.12 -3.89 -2.56
N ARG A 4 2.87 -5.02 -3.21
CA ARG A 4 1.70 -5.26 -4.08
C ARG A 4 0.87 -6.44 -3.59
N PRO A 5 -0.40 -6.58 -4.02
CA PRO A 5 -1.30 -7.61 -3.51
C PRO A 5 -0.78 -9.03 -3.72
N TRP A 6 -0.06 -9.29 -4.80
CA TRP A 6 0.51 -10.62 -5.07
C TRP A 6 1.87 -10.86 -4.41
N ASP A 7 2.46 -9.86 -3.75
CA ASP A 7 3.72 -10.04 -3.05
C ASP A 7 3.49 -10.86 -1.77
N LYS A 8 4.42 -11.79 -1.47
CA LYS A 8 4.35 -12.64 -0.27
C LYS A 8 4.23 -11.80 1.01
N ASP A 9 4.93 -10.68 1.05
CA ASP A 9 4.93 -9.73 2.17
C ASP A 9 3.53 -9.19 2.49
N TYR A 10 2.73 -8.87 1.46
CA TYR A 10 1.35 -8.45 1.64
C TYR A 10 0.48 -9.58 2.14
N GLN A 11 0.57 -10.76 1.51
CA GLN A 11 -0.22 -11.93 1.87
C GLN A 11 0.05 -12.37 3.30
N GLU A 12 1.32 -12.33 3.74
CA GLU A 12 1.69 -12.64 5.12
C GLU A 12 1.15 -11.59 6.11
N THR A 13 1.26 -10.30 5.76
CA THR A 13 0.70 -9.21 6.57
C THR A 13 -0.83 -9.32 6.69
N LYS A 14 -1.51 -9.72 5.61
CA LYS A 14 -2.95 -9.98 5.59
C LYS A 14 -3.35 -11.10 6.54
N GLU A 15 -2.64 -12.23 6.50
CA GLU A 15 -2.89 -13.36 7.43
C GLU A 15 -2.67 -12.96 8.89
N ILE A 16 -1.68 -12.08 9.17
CA ILE A 16 -1.47 -11.56 10.51
C ILE A 16 -2.62 -10.66 10.95
N LEU A 17 -3.05 -9.74 10.09
CA LEU A 17 -4.16 -8.83 10.37
C LEU A 17 -5.47 -9.58 10.61
N LEU A 18 -5.72 -10.66 9.87
CA LEU A 18 -6.87 -11.55 10.04
C LEU A 18 -6.77 -12.45 11.30
N GLY A 19 -5.65 -12.43 12.01
CA GLY A 19 -5.42 -13.25 13.21
C GLY A 19 -5.07 -14.72 12.91
N ASN A 20 -4.85 -15.07 11.65
CA ASN A 20 -4.48 -16.43 11.23
C ASN A 20 -3.00 -16.74 11.50
N LYS A 21 -2.16 -15.71 11.66
CA LYS A 21 -0.74 -15.84 11.98
C LYS A 21 -0.30 -14.79 13.01
N PRO A 22 0.64 -15.12 13.90
CA PRO A 22 1.29 -14.10 14.72
C PRO A 22 2.37 -13.36 13.91
N ILE A 23 2.70 -12.14 14.34
CA ILE A 23 3.93 -11.46 13.92
C ILE A 23 5.15 -12.33 14.27
N HIS A 24 6.20 -12.29 13.44
CA HIS A 24 7.41 -13.03 13.71
C HIS A 24 8.03 -12.63 15.08
N PRO A 25 8.39 -13.58 15.96
CA PRO A 25 8.83 -13.28 17.33
C PRO A 25 10.00 -12.30 17.44
N ASP A 26 10.96 -12.38 16.52
CA ASP A 26 12.12 -11.47 16.47
C ASP A 26 11.74 -10.00 16.31
N PHE A 27 10.54 -9.72 15.79
CA PHE A 27 10.08 -8.37 15.52
C PHE A 27 9.06 -7.84 16.54
N ILE A 28 8.58 -8.68 17.47
CA ILE A 28 7.71 -8.24 18.58
C ILE A 28 8.34 -7.08 19.36
N PRO A 29 9.63 -7.13 19.76
CA PRO A 29 10.23 -6.02 20.52
C PRO A 29 10.26 -4.72 19.72
N ILE A 30 10.45 -4.80 18.39
CA ILE A 30 10.47 -3.63 17.51
C ILE A 30 9.06 -3.05 17.38
N ALA A 31 8.04 -3.90 17.21
CA ALA A 31 6.65 -3.48 17.16
C ALA A 31 6.22 -2.79 18.47
N ASP A 32 6.57 -3.38 19.62
CA ASP A 32 6.32 -2.81 20.94
C ASP A 32 7.00 -1.46 21.13
N PHE A 33 8.27 -1.34 20.70
CA PHE A 33 9.00 -0.08 20.75
C PHE A 33 8.30 1.00 19.92
N ILE A 34 7.93 0.69 18.68
CA ILE A 34 7.25 1.66 17.80
C ILE A 34 5.90 2.07 18.40
N SER A 35 5.13 1.12 18.92
CA SER A 35 3.84 1.39 19.57
C SER A 35 4.00 2.30 20.79
N ARG A 36 4.94 2.01 21.69
CA ARG A 36 5.16 2.83 22.89
C ARG A 36 5.74 4.21 22.58
N GLN A 37 6.66 4.28 21.62
CA GLN A 37 7.40 5.51 21.32
C GLN A 37 6.58 6.48 20.46
N PHE A 38 5.74 5.96 19.56
CA PHE A 38 5.06 6.77 18.54
C PHE A 38 3.54 6.63 18.55
N GLY A 39 2.96 5.75 19.37
CA GLY A 39 1.52 5.53 19.43
C GLY A 39 0.94 4.81 18.20
N VAL A 40 1.79 4.15 17.40
CA VAL A 40 1.41 3.43 16.19
C VAL A 40 1.75 1.96 16.36
N THR A 41 0.76 1.08 16.23
CA THR A 41 0.95 -0.37 16.35
C THR A 41 1.21 -0.97 14.96
N PRO A 42 2.41 -1.51 14.68
CA PRO A 42 2.65 -2.23 13.44
C PRO A 42 1.83 -3.52 13.39
N ILE A 43 1.30 -3.84 12.21
CA ILE A 43 0.68 -5.15 11.91
C ILE A 43 1.79 -6.19 11.74
N ASN A 44 2.81 -5.85 10.97
CA ASN A 44 3.91 -6.74 10.61
C ASN A 44 5.20 -5.94 10.43
N ILE A 45 6.33 -6.62 10.53
CA ILE A 45 7.64 -6.06 10.25
C ILE A 45 8.39 -7.07 9.39
N ILE A 46 8.99 -6.59 8.31
CA ILE A 46 9.58 -7.45 7.29
C ILE A 46 11.02 -7.02 7.07
N TYR A 47 11.94 -7.97 7.21
CA TYR A 47 13.35 -7.75 6.96
C TYR A 47 13.77 -8.39 5.63
N HIS A 48 14.35 -7.58 4.74
CA HIS A 48 14.93 -8.08 3.50
C HIS A 48 16.44 -7.83 3.49
N LYS A 49 17.20 -8.88 3.17
CA LYS A 49 18.60 -8.81 2.77
C LYS A 49 18.87 -9.94 1.78
N GLN A 50 19.17 -9.61 0.53
CA GLN A 50 19.48 -10.61 -0.50
C GLN A 50 20.94 -10.46 -0.99
N GLY A 51 21.81 -11.37 -0.57
CA GLY A 51 23.24 -11.34 -0.90
C GLY A 51 24.06 -10.39 -0.03
N ASP A 52 25.36 -10.65 0.05
CA ASP A 52 26.25 -9.98 1.01
C ASP A 52 26.44 -8.48 0.76
N ASN A 53 26.26 -8.04 -0.50
CA ASN A 53 26.48 -6.66 -0.92
C ASN A 53 25.19 -5.83 -1.05
N LYS A 54 24.00 -6.39 -0.78
CA LYS A 54 22.77 -5.59 -0.80
C LYS A 54 22.55 -4.90 0.54
N ARG A 55 22.18 -3.63 0.44
CA ARG A 55 21.75 -2.81 1.57
C ARG A 55 20.51 -3.46 2.20
N PRO A 56 20.52 -3.77 3.51
CA PRO A 56 19.36 -4.37 4.16
C PRO A 56 18.21 -3.36 4.25
N SER A 57 16.98 -3.86 4.25
CA SER A 57 15.79 -3.03 4.47
C SER A 57 14.85 -3.63 5.50
N LEU A 58 14.25 -2.76 6.29
CA LEU A 58 13.16 -3.07 7.21
C LEU A 58 11.90 -2.36 6.71
N ILE A 59 10.84 -3.11 6.48
CA ILE A 59 9.52 -2.57 6.16
C ILE A 59 8.65 -2.73 7.39
N VAL A 60 8.16 -1.62 7.93
CA VAL A 60 7.18 -1.59 9.02
C VAL A 60 5.80 -1.44 8.38
N CYS A 61 5.00 -2.49 8.44
CA CYS A 61 3.63 -2.49 7.92
C CYS A 61 2.70 -1.98 9.01
N VAL A 62 2.03 -0.87 8.75
CA VAL A 62 0.98 -0.28 9.59
C VAL A 62 -0.36 -0.41 8.88
N GLU A 63 -1.47 -0.22 9.59
CA GLU A 63 -2.79 -0.42 9.00
C GLU A 63 -3.14 0.68 8.01
N TYR A 64 -3.12 1.93 8.47
CA TYR A 64 -3.65 3.07 7.73
C TYR A 64 -2.57 3.96 7.14
N GLU A 65 -2.86 4.61 6.03
CA GLU A 65 -1.94 5.55 5.38
C GLU A 65 -1.58 6.74 6.28
N ALA A 66 -2.55 7.23 7.04
CA ALA A 66 -2.35 8.28 8.03
C ALA A 66 -1.28 7.89 9.07
N GLN A 67 -1.17 6.62 9.45
CA GLN A 67 -0.15 6.14 10.39
C GLN A 67 1.24 6.12 9.75
N ALA A 68 1.35 5.72 8.47
CA ALA A 68 2.62 5.69 7.75
C ALA A 68 3.18 7.11 7.55
N ILE A 69 2.30 8.07 7.19
CA ILE A 69 2.68 9.47 6.97
C ILE A 69 3.30 10.12 8.23
N LEU A 70 2.92 9.69 9.44
CA LEU A 70 3.52 10.19 10.68
C LEU A 70 5.03 9.98 10.75
N PHE A 71 5.61 9.06 9.98
CA PHE A 71 7.03 8.77 9.97
C PHE A 71 7.80 9.49 8.85
N HIS A 72 7.11 10.16 7.93
CA HIS A 72 7.75 10.94 6.87
C HIS A 72 8.18 12.33 7.37
N ASP A 73 9.23 12.86 6.75
CA ASP A 73 9.63 14.25 6.86
C ASP A 73 8.57 15.12 6.17
N PRO A 74 7.86 16.01 6.90
CA PRO A 74 6.83 16.87 6.30
C PRO A 74 7.37 17.81 5.22
N SER A 75 8.66 18.15 5.26
CA SER A 75 9.32 19.04 4.31
C SER A 75 9.89 18.31 3.10
N ASN A 76 10.02 16.99 3.17
CA ASN A 76 10.58 16.17 2.09
C ASN A 76 9.99 14.73 2.04
N PRO A 77 8.67 14.56 1.84
CA PRO A 77 8.10 13.23 1.60
C PRO A 77 8.65 12.62 0.28
N PRO A 78 8.78 11.29 0.15
CA PRO A 78 8.42 10.24 1.12
C PRO A 78 9.59 9.84 2.04
N PHE A 79 10.60 10.70 2.22
CA PHE A 79 11.74 10.35 3.08
C PHE A 79 11.33 10.34 4.55
N LEU A 80 11.95 9.46 5.34
CA LEU A 80 11.67 9.38 6.78
C LEU A 80 12.19 10.61 7.52
N ASP A 81 11.42 11.01 8.53
CA ASP A 81 11.86 11.93 9.56
C ASP A 81 13.15 11.41 10.21
N LYS A 82 14.22 12.22 10.15
CA LYS A 82 15.56 11.81 10.57
C LYS A 82 15.69 11.53 12.06
N ILE A 83 14.85 12.16 12.89
CA ILE A 83 14.84 11.91 14.33
C ILE A 83 14.20 10.55 14.59
N LYS A 84 13.03 10.28 13.99
CA LYS A 84 12.33 8.99 14.14
C LYS A 84 13.15 7.84 13.56
N GLU A 85 13.71 8.03 12.37
CA GLU A 85 14.61 7.05 11.71
C GLU A 85 15.78 6.70 12.64
N ARG A 86 16.45 7.71 13.23
CA ARG A 86 17.56 7.49 14.14
C ARG A 86 17.15 6.73 15.40
N LEU A 87 16.03 7.08 16.02
CA LEU A 87 15.53 6.40 17.22
C LEU A 87 15.27 4.91 16.95
N ILE A 88 14.65 4.59 15.81
CA ILE A 88 14.40 3.20 15.41
C ILE A 88 15.74 2.49 15.15
N ILE A 89 16.66 3.09 14.39
CA ILE A 89 17.97 2.49 14.11
C ILE A 89 18.76 2.22 15.39
N ASP A 90 18.78 3.17 16.33
CA ASP A 90 19.51 3.00 17.59
C ASP A 90 18.87 1.92 18.47
N TYR A 91 17.54 1.79 18.46
CA TYR A 91 16.84 0.66 19.09
C TYR A 91 17.23 -0.68 18.44
N LEU A 92 17.23 -0.77 17.10
CA LEU A 92 17.64 -1.98 16.37
C LEU A 92 19.10 -2.37 16.68
N LYS A 93 20.01 -1.38 16.77
CA LYS A 93 21.40 -1.63 17.19
C LYS A 93 21.45 -2.24 18.58
N GLY A 94 20.71 -1.70 19.55
CA GLY A 94 20.66 -2.25 20.91
C GLY A 94 20.11 -3.68 20.95
N LEU A 95 18.97 -3.89 20.29
CA LEU A 95 18.28 -5.18 20.22
C LEU A 95 19.16 -6.26 19.57
N TRP A 96 19.73 -5.96 18.40
CA TRP A 96 20.50 -6.94 17.64
C TRP A 96 21.99 -6.99 18.03
N ALA A 97 22.53 -6.02 18.78
CA ALA A 97 23.87 -6.13 19.37
C ALA A 97 23.98 -7.31 20.35
N HIS A 98 22.88 -7.70 20.99
CA HIS A 98 22.83 -8.86 21.89
C HIS A 98 22.86 -10.20 21.13
N SER A 99 22.43 -10.21 19.85
CA SER A 99 22.61 -11.39 18.99
C SER A 99 24.08 -11.67 18.62
N ILE A 100 24.98 -10.70 18.85
CA ILE A 100 26.42 -10.81 18.61
C ILE A 100 27.15 -11.50 19.79
N HIS A 101 26.57 -11.52 21.00
CA HIS A 101 27.25 -12.00 22.23
C HIS A 101 26.70 -13.31 22.82
N SER A 102 25.68 -13.93 22.23
CA SER A 102 25.21 -15.27 22.60
C SER A 102 26.17 -16.38 22.10
N LYS A 103 27.39 -16.40 22.64
CA LYS A 103 28.32 -17.56 22.63
C LYS A 103 28.14 -18.41 23.90
N VAL A 104 26.91 -18.64 24.34
CA VAL A 104 26.67 -19.71 25.33
C VAL A 104 26.40 -20.99 24.55
N LYS A 105 27.33 -21.95 24.68
CA LYS A 105 27.22 -23.31 24.17
C LYS A 105 25.95 -23.99 24.71
N GLY A 106 24.83 -23.80 24.03
CA GLY A 106 23.58 -24.53 24.25
C GLY A 106 23.44 -25.65 23.23
N ILE A 107 23.71 -26.86 23.68
CA ILE A 107 23.44 -28.12 22.98
C ILE A 107 21.90 -28.19 22.82
N TRP A 108 21.42 -28.23 21.56
CA TRP A 108 20.04 -28.41 21.06
C TRP A 108 19.19 -27.15 20.76
N SER A 109 19.31 -26.63 19.54
CA SER A 109 18.22 -26.42 18.56
C SER A 109 18.77 -25.65 17.35
N GLY A 110 18.25 -25.92 16.16
CA GLY A 110 18.85 -25.54 14.88
C GLY A 110 19.00 -24.03 14.61
N SER A 111 19.98 -23.72 13.76
CA SER A 111 20.12 -22.49 12.95
C SER A 111 20.17 -21.12 13.65
N GLY A 112 20.90 -20.96 14.75
CA GLY A 112 21.20 -19.66 15.34
C GLY A 112 22.45 -19.00 14.73
N ALA A 113 22.35 -18.37 13.56
CA ALA A 113 23.44 -17.60 12.95
C ALA A 113 22.93 -16.27 12.37
N HIS A 114 23.23 -15.15 13.05
CA HIS A 114 23.45 -13.80 12.48
C HIS A 114 22.50 -13.39 11.33
N GLN A 115 21.18 -13.38 11.56
CA GLN A 115 20.21 -13.17 10.48
C GLN A 115 20.06 -11.69 10.08
N TYR A 116 20.20 -10.75 11.01
CA TYR A 116 19.88 -9.33 10.79
C TYR A 116 21.11 -8.43 10.85
N VAL A 117 21.22 -7.52 9.87
CA VAL A 117 22.27 -6.49 9.78
C VAL A 117 21.64 -5.11 9.83
N VAL A 118 22.10 -4.28 10.78
CA VAL A 118 21.67 -2.87 10.94
C VAL A 118 22.52 -1.91 10.11
N ARG A 119 23.77 -2.27 9.79
CA ARG A 119 24.68 -1.38 9.06
C ARG A 119 24.03 -0.98 7.74
N ASP A 120 23.89 0.32 7.55
CA ASP A 120 23.23 0.94 6.40
C ASP A 120 21.80 0.43 6.16
N ILE A 121 21.04 0.02 7.18
CA ILE A 121 19.65 -0.39 6.97
C ILE A 121 18.81 0.77 6.43
N VAL A 122 17.89 0.47 5.51
CA VAL A 122 16.84 1.42 5.07
C VAL A 122 15.54 1.01 5.72
N ILE A 123 14.83 1.98 6.31
CA ILE A 123 13.51 1.74 6.90
C ILE A 123 12.44 2.30 5.97
N PHE A 124 11.36 1.55 5.78
CA PHE A 124 10.16 1.99 5.07
C PHE A 124 8.95 1.78 5.96
N PHE A 125 7.99 2.72 5.94
CA PHE A 125 6.66 2.48 6.47
C PHE A 125 5.71 2.25 5.30
N SER A 126 4.93 1.17 5.39
CA SER A 126 3.97 0.80 4.36
C SER A 126 2.59 0.65 4.99
N ALA A 127 1.59 1.27 4.40
CA ALA A 127 0.21 1.11 4.82
C ALA A 127 -0.43 -0.11 4.15
N PHE A 128 -1.04 -0.99 4.94
CA PHE A 128 -1.78 -2.15 4.46
C PHE A 128 -3.04 -1.72 3.70
N GLU A 129 -3.74 -0.70 4.20
CA GLU A 129 -4.95 -0.12 3.62
C GLU A 129 -4.80 0.18 2.13
N SER A 130 -3.74 0.87 1.71
CA SER A 130 -3.53 1.28 0.32
C SER A 130 -3.39 0.07 -0.61
N VAL A 131 -2.68 -0.98 -0.17
CA VAL A 131 -2.50 -2.22 -0.95
C VAL A 131 -3.78 -3.06 -0.96
N ALA A 132 -4.52 -3.10 0.14
CA ALA A 132 -5.82 -3.76 0.22
C ALA A 132 -6.88 -3.08 -0.67
N LYS A 133 -6.91 -1.75 -0.73
CA LYS A 133 -7.77 -1.01 -1.68
C LYS A 133 -7.42 -1.34 -3.13
N MET A 134 -6.14 -1.50 -3.45
CA MET A 134 -5.71 -1.98 -4.77
C MET A 134 -6.18 -3.42 -5.05
N GLU A 135 -6.05 -4.33 -4.07
CA GLU A 135 -6.55 -5.70 -4.18
C GLU A 135 -8.07 -5.72 -4.46
N THR A 136 -8.86 -4.97 -3.68
CA THR A 136 -10.30 -4.80 -3.87
C THR A 136 -10.63 -4.40 -5.32
N ASN A 137 -9.93 -3.38 -5.82
CA ASN A 137 -10.17 -2.85 -7.15
C ASN A 137 -9.82 -3.85 -8.27
N GLN A 138 -8.77 -4.66 -8.07
CA GLN A 138 -8.31 -5.67 -9.00
C GLN A 138 -9.16 -6.94 -9.00
N ARG A 139 -9.81 -7.26 -7.87
CA ARG A 139 -10.69 -8.44 -7.74
C ARG A 139 -12.00 -8.30 -8.53
N ILE A 140 -12.41 -7.08 -8.86
CA ILE A 140 -13.59 -6.84 -9.69
C ILE A 140 -13.37 -7.48 -11.09
N PRO A 141 -14.24 -8.40 -11.53
CA PRO A 141 -14.17 -9.00 -12.85
C PRO A 141 -14.29 -7.98 -13.98
N ILE A 142 -13.54 -8.20 -15.07
CA ILE A 142 -13.65 -7.36 -16.28
C ILE A 142 -15.08 -7.34 -16.82
N ALA A 143 -15.79 -8.47 -16.75
CA ALA A 143 -17.18 -8.57 -17.20
C ALA A 143 -18.14 -7.63 -16.43
N ASP A 144 -17.90 -7.41 -15.13
CA ASP A 144 -18.72 -6.50 -14.33
C ASP A 144 -18.42 -5.03 -14.69
N ILE A 145 -17.18 -4.70 -15.04
CA ILE A 145 -16.83 -3.37 -15.59
C ILE A 145 -17.49 -3.14 -16.95
N SER A 146 -17.49 -4.14 -17.83
CA SER A 146 -18.20 -4.05 -19.12
C SER A 146 -19.71 -3.84 -18.92
N ARG A 147 -20.32 -4.58 -18.00
CA ARG A 147 -21.74 -4.41 -17.65
C ARG A 147 -22.02 -3.04 -17.02
N LEU A 148 -21.11 -2.52 -16.21
CA LEU A 148 -21.24 -1.18 -15.63
C LEU A 148 -21.27 -0.12 -16.75
N LYS A 149 -20.36 -0.22 -17.73
CA LYS A 149 -20.33 0.67 -18.90
C LYS A 149 -21.64 0.60 -19.70
N GLU A 150 -22.18 -0.60 -19.91
CA GLU A 150 -23.49 -0.83 -20.53
C GLU A 150 -24.65 -0.26 -19.70
N THR A 151 -24.58 -0.34 -18.37
CA THR A 151 -25.61 0.20 -17.46
C THR A 151 -25.63 1.72 -17.48
N ILE A 152 -24.45 2.35 -17.54
CA ILE A 152 -24.32 3.81 -17.67
C ILE A 152 -24.84 4.28 -19.03
N HIS A 153 -24.56 3.54 -20.10
CA HIS A 153 -25.04 3.79 -21.47
C HIS A 153 -24.92 5.26 -21.91
N HIS A 154 -23.83 5.92 -21.51
CA HIS A 154 -23.59 7.32 -21.83
C HIS A 154 -22.75 7.42 -23.12
N SER A 155 -23.21 8.16 -24.12
CA SER A 155 -22.54 8.28 -25.42
C SER A 155 -21.10 8.78 -25.31
N ASP A 156 -20.85 9.61 -24.30
CA ASP A 156 -19.55 10.25 -24.13
C ASP A 156 -18.56 9.40 -23.33
N LEU A 157 -19.03 8.33 -22.66
CA LEU A 157 -18.15 7.44 -21.89
C LEU A 157 -17.36 6.54 -22.84
N TRP A 158 -16.05 6.78 -22.92
CA TRP A 158 -15.13 6.01 -23.74
C TRP A 158 -14.60 4.77 -23.02
N GLU A 159 -14.11 4.88 -21.78
CA GLU A 159 -13.43 3.77 -21.07
C GLU A 159 -13.58 3.88 -19.55
N ILE A 160 -13.55 2.75 -18.84
CA ILE A 160 -13.42 2.69 -17.38
C ILE A 160 -12.10 1.98 -17.07
N SER A 161 -11.08 2.75 -16.72
CA SER A 161 -9.74 2.23 -16.45
C SER A 161 -9.47 2.17 -14.95
N ARG A 162 -8.82 1.10 -14.50
CA ARG A 162 -8.52 0.85 -13.08
C ARG A 162 -7.02 0.77 -12.87
N ILE A 163 -6.49 1.54 -11.92
CA ILE A 163 -5.11 1.43 -11.48
C ILE A 163 -5.00 1.61 -9.96
N GLY A 164 -4.23 0.74 -9.31
CA GLY A 164 -4.09 0.79 -7.86
C GLY A 164 -5.47 0.75 -7.18
N SER A 165 -5.68 1.65 -6.24
CA SER A 165 -6.95 1.88 -5.53
C SER A 165 -7.94 2.80 -6.26
N HIS A 166 -7.60 3.29 -7.46
CA HIS A 166 -8.38 4.29 -8.18
C HIS A 166 -9.06 3.72 -9.42
N VAL A 167 -10.14 4.38 -9.83
CA VAL A 167 -10.81 4.16 -11.11
C VAL A 167 -10.97 5.51 -11.80
N THR A 168 -10.67 5.53 -13.10
CA THR A 168 -10.84 6.69 -13.97
C THR A 168 -11.85 6.37 -15.06
N PHE A 169 -12.88 7.21 -15.17
CA PHE A 169 -13.86 7.16 -16.24
C PHE A 169 -13.43 8.15 -17.30
N PHE A 170 -13.10 7.63 -18.48
CA PHE A 170 -12.67 8.45 -19.59
C PHE A 170 -13.86 8.87 -20.44
N LEU A 171 -14.00 10.17 -20.66
CA LEU A 171 -14.92 10.74 -21.64
C LEU A 171 -14.22 10.93 -22.99
N GLN A 172 -14.93 11.35 -24.04
CA GLN A 172 -14.28 11.58 -25.35
C GLN A 172 -13.39 12.83 -25.34
N THR A 173 -13.82 13.91 -24.69
CA THR A 173 -13.19 15.25 -24.76
C THR A 173 -12.96 15.87 -23.39
N ASP A 174 -12.01 16.81 -23.31
CA ASP A 174 -11.75 17.57 -22.06
C ASP A 174 -12.94 18.45 -21.66
N GLN A 175 -13.72 18.91 -22.64
CA GLN A 175 -14.91 19.72 -22.39
C GLN A 175 -15.98 18.90 -21.63
N GLN A 176 -16.20 17.66 -22.03
CA GLN A 176 -17.14 16.75 -21.34
C GLN A 176 -16.68 16.45 -19.91
N VAL A 177 -15.36 16.33 -19.67
CA VAL A 177 -14.82 16.16 -18.31
C VAL A 177 -15.20 17.35 -17.43
N LYS A 178 -14.98 18.57 -17.92
CA LYS A 178 -15.31 19.80 -17.18
C LYS A 178 -16.80 19.92 -16.87
N GLU A 179 -17.65 19.53 -17.82
CA GLU A 179 -19.11 19.53 -17.65
C GLU A 179 -19.57 18.49 -16.61
N LEU A 180 -18.94 17.32 -16.59
CA LEU A 180 -19.31 16.22 -15.71
C LEU A 180 -18.73 16.36 -14.28
N GLU A 181 -17.59 17.03 -14.09
CA GLU A 181 -16.83 17.04 -12.82
C GLU A 181 -17.66 17.39 -11.57
N ASN A 182 -18.61 18.31 -11.70
CA ASN A 182 -19.48 18.78 -10.61
C ASN A 182 -20.96 18.42 -10.83
N SER A 183 -21.22 17.43 -11.67
CA SER A 183 -22.57 17.01 -12.05
C SER A 183 -23.14 15.95 -11.09
N LYS A 184 -24.46 15.74 -11.15
CA LYS A 184 -25.11 14.64 -10.42
C LYS A 184 -24.76 13.29 -11.05
N GLU A 185 -24.45 13.31 -12.33
CA GLU A 185 -24.08 12.17 -13.16
C GLU A 185 -22.75 11.56 -12.70
N LYS A 186 -21.71 12.38 -12.40
CA LYS A 186 -20.46 11.86 -11.80
C LYS A 186 -20.74 11.14 -10.48
N LYS A 187 -21.57 11.74 -9.62
CA LYS A 187 -21.94 11.12 -8.34
C LYS A 187 -22.68 9.79 -8.54
N TYR A 188 -23.61 9.73 -9.50
CA TYR A 188 -24.31 8.51 -9.87
C TYR A 188 -23.35 7.42 -10.39
N TRP A 189 -22.36 7.79 -11.22
CA TRP A 189 -21.35 6.83 -11.69
C TRP A 189 -20.47 6.33 -10.55
N ALA A 190 -20.11 7.20 -9.61
CA ALA A 190 -19.39 6.82 -8.40
C ALA A 190 -20.22 5.88 -7.51
N ASP A 191 -21.53 6.12 -7.37
CA ASP A 191 -22.44 5.23 -6.64
C ASP A 191 -22.47 3.82 -7.28
N LEU A 192 -22.65 3.74 -8.60
CA LEU A 192 -22.68 2.46 -9.32
C LEU A 192 -21.35 1.69 -9.20
N TYR A 193 -20.21 2.38 -9.30
CA TYR A 193 -18.91 1.73 -9.14
C TYR A 193 -18.71 1.26 -7.70
N PHE A 194 -19.15 2.06 -6.72
CA PHE A 194 -19.07 1.70 -5.31
C PHE A 194 -19.90 0.44 -5.02
N ASP A 195 -21.13 0.34 -5.52
CA ASP A 195 -21.95 -0.86 -5.35
C ASP A 195 -21.27 -2.11 -5.90
N LEU A 196 -20.55 -1.97 -7.00
CA LEU A 196 -19.79 -3.04 -7.63
C LEU A 196 -18.50 -3.41 -6.85
N LEU A 197 -17.88 -2.49 -6.11
CA LEU A 197 -16.70 -2.78 -5.30
C LEU A 197 -17.03 -3.41 -3.93
N VAL A 198 -18.23 -3.15 -3.39
CA VAL A 198 -18.66 -3.59 -2.04
C VAL A 198 -18.40 -5.07 -1.77
N PRO A 199 -18.74 -6.02 -2.67
CA PRO A 199 -18.50 -7.45 -2.44
C PRO A 199 -17.02 -7.82 -2.26
N TYR A 200 -16.11 -6.97 -2.72
CA TYR A 200 -14.66 -7.19 -2.68
C TYR A 200 -13.96 -6.38 -1.58
N ASN A 201 -14.68 -5.48 -0.88
CA ASN A 201 -14.16 -4.59 0.16
C ASN A 201 -13.97 -5.30 1.51
N GLU A 202 -13.12 -6.34 1.52
CA GLU A 202 -12.93 -7.29 2.63
C GLU A 202 -12.66 -6.64 3.99
N PHE A 203 -11.89 -5.56 4.01
CA PHE A 203 -11.50 -4.83 5.23
C PHE A 203 -12.32 -3.56 5.46
N ASP A 204 -13.35 -3.32 4.64
CA ASP A 204 -14.23 -2.16 4.77
C ASP A 204 -13.47 -0.81 4.72
N TYR A 205 -12.37 -0.76 3.96
CA TYR A 205 -11.52 0.43 3.83
C TYR A 205 -12.08 1.45 2.82
N PHE A 206 -12.88 1.01 1.86
CA PHE A 206 -13.67 1.93 1.05
C PHE A 206 -14.93 2.33 1.82
N LYS A 207 -15.09 3.64 2.02
CA LYS A 207 -16.27 4.24 2.64
C LYS A 207 -16.98 5.10 1.64
N ARG A 208 -18.30 5.00 1.55
CA ARG A 208 -19.04 5.71 0.50
C ARG A 208 -18.83 7.21 0.62
N GLU A 209 -18.87 7.75 1.83
CA GLU A 209 -18.66 9.17 2.12
C GLU A 209 -17.31 9.73 1.64
N ASN A 210 -16.30 8.87 1.47
CA ASN A 210 -14.95 9.25 1.08
C ASN A 210 -14.55 8.68 -0.31
N PHE A 211 -15.47 8.01 -1.00
CA PHE A 211 -15.22 7.40 -2.30
C PHE A 211 -15.64 8.36 -3.43
N ASP A 212 -14.79 8.46 -4.45
CA ASP A 212 -15.10 9.14 -5.69
C ASP A 212 -14.38 8.47 -6.87
N ILE A 213 -14.83 8.78 -8.08
CA ILE A 213 -14.18 8.37 -9.33
C ILE A 213 -13.36 9.53 -9.87
N LEU A 214 -12.28 9.20 -10.57
CA LEU A 214 -11.54 10.17 -11.36
C LEU A 214 -12.21 10.30 -12.73
N LEU A 215 -12.15 11.49 -13.32
CA LEU A 215 -12.53 11.72 -14.70
C LEU A 215 -11.30 12.13 -15.50
N ASP A 216 -11.24 11.66 -16.73
CA ASP A 216 -10.24 12.08 -17.71
C ASP A 216 -10.84 11.96 -19.11
N SER A 217 -10.09 12.28 -20.16
CA SER A 217 -10.58 12.25 -21.53
C SER A 217 -9.69 11.43 -22.45
N LYS A 218 -10.30 10.86 -23.48
CA LYS A 218 -9.61 10.25 -24.60
C LYS A 218 -8.75 11.28 -25.34
N GLU A 219 -9.24 12.50 -25.47
CA GLU A 219 -8.50 13.63 -26.03
C GLU A 219 -7.14 13.84 -25.33
N ASN A 220 -7.14 13.92 -24.00
CA ASN A 220 -5.93 14.04 -23.18
C ASN A 220 -5.05 12.80 -23.32
N PHE A 221 -5.64 11.59 -23.24
CA PHE A 221 -4.94 10.33 -23.43
C PHE A 221 -4.20 10.24 -24.78
N ASP A 222 -4.84 10.70 -25.86
CA ASP A 222 -4.27 10.68 -27.20
C ASP A 222 -3.19 11.76 -27.37
N GLN A 223 -3.48 13.00 -26.95
CA GLN A 223 -2.60 14.15 -27.20
C GLN A 223 -1.36 14.15 -26.29
N ASN A 224 -1.53 13.86 -25.01
CA ASN A 224 -0.46 14.01 -24.01
C ASN A 224 0.22 12.68 -23.66
N TYR A 225 -0.42 11.55 -23.96
CA TYR A 225 0.09 10.23 -23.61
C TYR A 225 0.22 9.27 -24.80
N GLN A 226 0.12 9.77 -26.03
CA GLN A 226 0.32 8.99 -27.27
C GLN A 226 -0.56 7.74 -27.34
N SER A 227 -1.76 7.82 -26.77
CA SER A 227 -2.69 6.69 -26.66
C SER A 227 -2.08 5.47 -25.95
N ASN A 228 -1.17 5.68 -24.99
CA ASN A 228 -0.41 4.62 -24.34
C ASN A 228 -0.61 4.61 -22.83
N TRP A 229 -1.22 3.53 -22.32
CA TRP A 229 -1.48 3.33 -20.89
C TRP A 229 -0.21 3.35 -20.03
N TYR A 230 0.94 2.90 -20.55
CA TYR A 230 2.19 2.98 -19.82
C TYR A 230 2.62 4.44 -19.60
N TYR A 231 2.42 5.33 -20.58
CA TYR A 231 2.74 6.75 -20.40
C TYR A 231 1.71 7.45 -19.51
N TYR A 232 0.44 7.07 -19.61
CA TYR A 232 -0.62 7.62 -18.78
C TYR A 232 -0.41 7.35 -17.27
N PHE A 233 0.10 6.18 -16.93
CA PHE A 233 0.28 5.75 -15.53
C PHE A 233 1.71 5.92 -15.00
N LYS A 234 2.59 6.57 -15.75
CA LYS A 234 4.00 6.78 -15.37
C LYS A 234 4.16 7.95 -14.41
#